data_AF-A0A6B3I0P0-F1
#
_entry.id   AF-A0A6B3I0P0-F1
#
_cell.length_a   1.000
_cell.length_b   1.000
_cell.length_c   1.000
_cell.angle_alpha   90.00
_cell.angle_beta   90.00
_cell.angle_gamma   90.00
#
_symmetry.space_group_name_H-M   'P 1'
#
loop_
_entity.id
_entity.type
_entity.pdbx_description
1 polymer ?
#
loop_
_entity_poly.entity_id
_entity_poly.type
_entity_poly.pdbx_seq_one_letter_code
_entity_poly.pdbx_strand_id
1 'polypeptide(L)' 'GTPTAYDRVLATRFGWNAVEAVHRGDFGRMTALRGNDIAMVPLADAVTRLKTVPAERMYEAESVF' A
#
# COMPACT_ATOMS: atom_id res chain seq x y z
N GLY A 1 -11.10 -13.86 -7.15
CA GLY A 1 -11.72 -13.03 -8.21
C GLY A 1 -10.63 -12.36 -9.02
N THR A 2 -10.96 -11.84 -10.20
CA THR A 2 -10.01 -11.18 -11.10
C THR A 2 -9.68 -9.77 -10.58
N PRO A 3 -8.42 -9.32 -10.59
CA PRO A 3 -8.06 -7.97 -10.15
C PRO A 3 -8.81 -6.91 -10.97
N THR A 4 -9.24 -5.84 -10.30
CA THR A 4 -9.90 -4.71 -10.95
C THR A 4 -8.93 -3.93 -11.84
N ALA A 5 -9.45 -3.01 -12.66
CA ALA A 5 -8.58 -2.12 -13.43
C ALA A 5 -7.68 -1.27 -12.51
N TYR A 6 -8.21 -0.83 -11.37
CA TYR A 6 -7.46 -0.09 -10.37
C TYR A 6 -6.30 -0.91 -9.80
N ASP A 7 -6.56 -2.17 -9.41
CA ASP A 7 -5.53 -3.06 -8.87
C ASP A 7 -4.39 -3.30 -9.87
N ARG A 8 -4.72 -3.47 -11.16
CA ARG A 8 -3.72 -3.66 -12.21
C ARG A 8 -2.82 -2.44 -12.36
N VAL A 9 -3.40 -1.23 -12.43
CA VAL A 9 -2.64 0.02 -12.53
C VAL A 9 -1.79 0.23 -11.28
N LEU A 10 -2.34 -0.02 -10.10
CA LEU A 10 -1.63 0.11 -8.83
C LEU A 10 -0.43 -0.85 -8.77
N ALA A 11 -0.63 -2.11 -9.15
CA ALA A 11 0.43 -3.12 -9.16
C ALA A 11 1.58 -2.74 -10.10
N THR A 12 1.28 -2.23 -11.31
CA THR A 12 2.31 -1.74 -12.23
C THR A 12 3.08 -0.56 -11.65
N ARG A 13 2.38 0.42 -11.06
CA ARG A 13 3.02 1.59 -10.43
C ARG A 13 3.92 1.19 -9.26
N PHE A 14 3.48 0.24 -8.44
CA PHE A 14 4.27 -0.31 -7.34
C PHE A 14 5.50 -1.06 -7.84
N GLY A 15 5.33 -1.95 -8.82
CA GLY A 15 6.43 -2.74 -9.38
C GLY A 15 7.51 -1.86 -10.00
N TRP A 16 7.11 -0.84 -10.79
CA TRP A 16 8.04 0.10 -11.41
C TRP A 16 8.93 0.81 -10.38
N ASN A 17 8.32 1.38 -9.33
CA ASN A 17 9.06 2.10 -8.29
C ASN A 17 9.97 1.17 -7.46
N ALA A 18 9.58 -0.08 -7.25
CA ALA A 18 10.41 -1.06 -6.57
C ALA A 18 11.66 -1.43 -7.40
N VAL A 19 11.49 -1.64 -8.71
CA VAL A 19 12.61 -1.90 -9.63
C VAL A 19 13.57 -0.72 -9.68
N GLU A 20 13.03 0.49 -9.78
CA GLU A 20 13.83 1.73 -9.78
C GLU A 20 14.63 1.90 -8.49
N ALA A 21 14.03 1.59 -7.33
CA ALA A 21 14.73 1.63 -6.04
C ALA A 21 15.88 0.63 -5.97
N VAL A 22 15.66 -0.62 -6.42
CA VAL A 22 16.73 -1.64 -6.51
C VAL A 22 17.84 -1.19 -7.45
N HIS A 23 17.50 -0.61 -8.60
CA HIS A 23 18.48 -0.10 -9.55
C HIS A 23 19.37 1.01 -8.95
N ARG A 24 18.81 1.84 -8.06
CA ARG A 24 19.55 2.89 -7.34
C ARG A 24 20.27 2.39 -6.08
N GLY A 25 20.12 1.12 -5.72
CA GLY A 25 20.69 0.54 -4.50
C GLY A 25 19.93 0.89 -3.21
N ASP A 26 18.70 1.43 -3.32
CA ASP A 26 17.85 1.85 -2.20
C ASP A 26 17.14 0.64 -1.54
N PHE A 27 17.93 -0.30 -1.02
CA PHE A 27 17.42 -1.47 -0.31
C PHE A 27 16.85 -1.10 1.07
N GLY A 28 16.05 -2.00 1.65
CA GLY A 28 15.42 -1.79 2.96
C GLY A 28 14.23 -0.82 2.93
N ARG A 29 13.76 -0.46 1.73
CA ARG A 29 12.57 0.37 1.50
C ARG A 29 11.47 -0.42 0.80
N MET A 30 10.23 0.04 0.95
CA MET A 30 9.07 -0.50 0.25
C MET A 30 8.26 0.61 -0.43
N THR A 31 7.51 0.25 -1.46
CA THR A 31 6.52 1.12 -2.08
C THR A 31 5.28 1.24 -1.20
N ALA A 32 4.77 2.45 -1.07
CA ALA A 32 3.55 2.78 -0.34
C ALA A 32 2.69 3.75 -1.14
N LEU A 33 1.36 3.64 -0.98
CA LEU A 33 0.41 4.59 -1.53
C LEU A 33 0.03 5.61 -0.44
N ARG A 34 0.26 6.89 -0.70
CA ARG A 34 -0.14 8.02 0.15
C ARG A 34 -1.10 8.90 -0.64
N GLY A 35 -2.40 8.79 -0.36
CA GLY A 35 -3.41 9.40 -1.22
C GLY A 35 -3.36 8.78 -2.61
N ASN A 36 -2.95 9.56 -3.61
CA ASN A 36 -2.75 9.07 -4.98
C ASN A 36 -1.27 8.92 -5.38
N ASP A 37 -0.34 9.22 -4.47
CA ASP A 37 1.10 9.26 -4.74
C ASP A 37 1.79 7.97 -4.31
N ILE A 38 2.76 7.54 -5.11
CA ILE A 38 3.66 6.43 -4.76
C ILE A 38 4.87 7.01 -4.03
N ALA A 39 5.14 6.49 -2.84
CA ALA A 39 6.29 6.87 -2.04
C ALA A 39 7.15 5.65 -1.70
N MET A 40 8.46 5.84 -1.59
CA MET A 40 9.38 4.86 -1.01
C MET A 40 9.53 5.16 0.48
N VAL A 41 9.20 4.20 1.33
CA VAL A 41 9.29 4.33 2.80
C VAL A 41 10.21 3.26 3.38
N PRO A 42 10.94 3.53 4.48
CA PRO A 42 11.71 2.50 5.16
C PRO A 42 10.82 1.35 5.63
N LEU A 43 11.24 0.10 5.37
CA LEU A 43 10.54 -1.08 5.85
C LEU A 43 10.44 -1.11 7.38
N ALA A 44 11.50 -0.65 8.07
CA ALA A 44 11.54 -0.57 9.52
C ALA A 44 10.40 0.29 10.09
N ASP A 45 10.10 1.43 9.45
CA ASP A 45 9.03 2.33 9.89
C ASP A 45 7.65 1.73 9.64
N ALA A 46 7.48 1.01 8.52
CA ALA A 46 6.20 0.43 8.11
C ALA A 46 5.70 -0.67 9.06
N VAL A 47 6.60 -1.36 9.78
CA VAL A 47 6.26 -2.46 10.69
C VAL A 47 6.10 -2.02 12.15
N THR A 48 6.32 -0.74 12.47
CA THR A 48 6.30 -0.23 13.85
C THR A 48 4.93 -0.32 14.52
N ARG A 49 3.85 -0.20 13.74
CA ARG A 49 2.48 -0.17 14.27
C ARG A 49 1.55 -1.01 13.43
N LEU A 50 0.80 -1.87 14.09
CA LEU A 50 -0.27 -2.63 13.45
C LEU A 50 -1.39 -1.69 13.00
N LYS A 51 -1.76 -1.76 11.71
CA LYS A 51 -2.92 -1.07 11.16
C LYS A 51 -4.17 -1.88 11.47
N THR A 52 -4.95 -1.44 12.45
CA THR A 52 -6.26 -2.02 12.78
C THR A 52 -7.38 -1.35 12.00
N VAL A 53 -8.49 -2.06 11.81
CA VAL A 53 -9.72 -1.48 11.27
C VAL A 53 -10.40 -0.71 12.42
N PRO A 54 -10.73 0.59 12.24
CA PRO A 54 -11.47 1.34 13.25
C PRO A 54 -12.83 0.71 13.53
N ALA A 55 -13.25 0.67 14.80
CA ALA A 55 -14.52 0.06 15.22
C ALA A 55 -15.73 0.71 14.52
N GLU A 56 -15.69 2.03 14.30
CA GLU A 56 -16.72 2.78 13.58
C GLU A 56 -17.04 2.20 12.19
N ARG A 57 -16.01 1.75 11.45
CA ARG A 57 -16.22 1.13 10.13
C ARG A 57 -16.91 -0.23 10.20
N MET A 58 -16.76 -0.94 11.32
CA MET A 58 -17.48 -2.19 11.53
C MET A 58 -18.96 -1.92 11.85
N TYR A 59 -19.25 -0.93 12.70
CA TYR A 59 -20.62 -0.52 12.99
C TYR A 59 -21.36 -0.02 11.74
N GLU A 60 -20.70 0.77 10.88
CA GLU A 60 -21.24 1.19 9.58
C GLU A 60 -21.58 -0.04 8.72
N ALA A 61 -20.67 -1.01 8.61
CA ALA A 61 -20.90 -2.20 7.80
C ALA A 61 -22.09 -3.02 8.30
N GLU A 62 -22.27 -3.16 9.62
CA GLU A 62 -23.41 -3.86 10.23
C GLU A 62 -24.75 -3.17 9.95
N SER A 63 -24.77 -1.84 9.80
CA SER A 63 -26.01 -1.08 9.59
C SER A 63 -26.65 -1.23 8.20
N VAL A 64 -25.93 -1.83 7.24
CA VAL A 64 -26.37 -2.03 5.84
C VAL A 64 -26.90 -3.46 5.60
N PHE A 65 -26.92 -4.30 6.63
CA PHE A 65 -27.51 -5.66 6.62
C PHE A 65 -28.78 -5.72 7.47
#